data_AF-A0A238WEA0-F1
#
_entry.id   AF-A0A238WEA0-F1
#
_cell.length_a   1.000
_cell.length_b   1.000
_cell.length_c   1.000
_cell.angle_alpha   90.00
_cell.angle_beta   90.00
_cell.angle_gamma   90.00
#
_symmetry.space_group_name_H-M   'P 1'
#
loop_
_entity.id
_entity.type
_entity.pdbx_description
1 polymer ?
#
loop_
_entity_poly.entity_id
_entity_poly.type
_entity_poly.pdbx_seq_one_letter_code
_entity_poly.pdbx_strand_id
1 'polypeptide(L)'
;MSMKQHALAQAVLSEVAARAYQARDEHRAQLRAQLDRGDGITARSPITGAKLGKATLTDPKPKAAVSRGEDLDAWILEHYPEYVEQRERIVPGAERDAMQVLTEHAPHLVETYRQVPQWARDKVVKSSQAAGQPCGPGGEVDVPGVDVTVPDASLQYRRAEDSTAEIERLVQAGLVDLATGEVRELEAGEAA
;
A
#
# COMPACT_ATOMS: atom_id res chain seq x y z
N MET A 1 34.19 33.08 -0.94
CA MET A 1 33.84 32.96 0.49
C MET A 1 34.99 32.31 1.23
N SER A 2 35.29 32.73 2.46
CA SER A 2 36.30 32.09 3.30
C SER A 2 35.81 30.74 3.84
N MET A 3 36.72 29.85 4.24
CA MET A 3 36.35 28.57 4.89
C MET A 3 35.44 28.78 6.11
N LYS A 4 35.65 29.86 6.87
CA LYS A 4 34.78 30.25 7.99
C LYS A 4 33.36 30.58 7.55
N GLN A 5 33.21 31.27 6.41
CA GLN A 5 31.89 31.60 5.84
C GLN A 5 31.17 30.33 5.35
N HIS A 6 31.87 29.39 4.73
CA HIS A 6 31.29 28.10 4.33
C HIS A 6 30.84 27.28 5.54
N ALA A 7 31.65 27.21 6.61
CA ALA A 7 31.29 26.51 7.84
C ALA A 7 30.05 27.14 8.51
N LEU A 8 29.98 28.47 8.56
CA LEU A 8 28.81 29.20 9.06
C LEU A 8 27.56 28.91 8.23
N ALA A 9 27.66 28.98 6.90
CA ALA A 9 26.55 28.69 6.01
C ALA A 9 26.04 27.25 6.19
N GLN A 10 26.96 26.27 6.30
CA GLN A 10 26.60 24.87 6.53
C GLN A 10 25.89 24.67 7.88
N ALA A 11 26.37 25.32 8.95
CA ALA A 11 25.71 25.24 10.26
C ALA A 11 24.29 25.81 10.22
N VAL A 12 24.10 26.97 9.57
CA VAL A 12 22.78 27.58 9.40
C VAL A 12 21.85 26.69 8.57
N LEU A 13 22.31 26.19 7.42
CA LEU A 13 21.51 25.31 6.57
C LEU A 13 21.12 24.01 7.28
N SER A 14 22.01 23.46 8.11
CA SER A 14 21.73 22.23 8.86
C SER A 14 20.64 22.45 9.92
N GLU A 15 20.71 23.57 10.66
CA GLU A 15 19.69 23.95 11.65
C GLU A 15 18.34 24.23 10.98
N VAL A 16 18.32 25.00 9.89
CA VAL A 16 17.09 25.28 9.13
C VAL A 16 16.48 23.99 8.58
N ALA A 17 17.30 23.09 8.03
CA ALA A 17 16.82 21.80 7.55
C ALA A 17 16.22 20.94 8.68
N ALA A 18 16.87 20.89 9.85
CA ALA A 18 16.35 20.14 11.00
C ALA A 18 14.97 20.65 11.43
N ARG A 19 14.79 21.97 11.55
CA ARG A 19 13.49 22.58 11.87
C ARG A 19 12.45 22.34 10.78
N ALA A 20 12.83 22.49 9.52
CA ALA A 20 11.94 22.24 8.39
C ALA A 20 11.45 20.78 8.35
N TYR A 21 12.31 19.82 8.69
CA TYR A 21 11.90 18.41 8.79
C TYR A 21 10.94 18.18 9.95
N GLN A 22 11.23 18.73 11.13
CA GLN A 22 10.33 18.63 12.27
C GLN A 22 8.96 19.23 11.95
N ALA A 23 8.91 20.46 11.44
CA ALA A 23 7.69 21.13 11.05
C ALA A 23 6.92 20.35 9.97
N ARG A 24 7.62 19.82 8.96
CA ARG A 24 7.00 18.96 7.94
C ARG A 24 6.34 17.73 8.56
N ASP A 25 6.97 17.10 9.53
CA ASP A 25 6.44 15.90 10.18
C ASP A 25 5.24 16.24 11.08
N GLU A 26 5.25 17.39 11.76
CA GLU A 26 4.12 17.94 12.51
C GLU A 26 2.92 18.26 11.58
N HIS A 27 3.15 19.00 10.49
CA HIS A 27 2.11 19.29 9.48
C HIS A 27 1.58 18.02 8.82
N ARG A 28 2.45 17.03 8.58
CA ARG A 28 2.05 15.71 8.07
C ARG A 28 1.15 14.97 9.06
N ALA A 29 1.44 15.05 10.35
CA ALA A 29 0.59 14.46 11.40
C ALA A 29 -0.77 15.16 11.48
N GLN A 30 -0.80 16.49 11.40
CA GLN A 30 -2.04 17.27 11.38
C GLN A 30 -2.90 16.95 10.14
N LEU A 31 -2.30 16.95 8.94
CA LEU A 31 -2.99 16.58 7.70
C LEU A 31 -3.53 15.15 7.76
N ARG A 32 -2.79 14.22 8.35
CA ARG A 32 -3.24 12.83 8.54
C ARG A 32 -4.45 12.75 9.48
N ALA A 33 -4.53 13.61 10.49
CA ALA A 33 -5.66 13.65 11.42
C ALA A 33 -6.93 14.26 10.81
N GLN A 34 -6.80 15.08 9.77
CA GLN A 34 -7.91 15.80 9.12
C GLN A 34 -8.42 15.13 7.84
N LEU A 35 -7.62 14.25 7.23
CA LEU A 35 -7.96 13.58 5.98
C LEU A 35 -8.53 12.19 6.23
N ASP A 36 -9.63 11.88 5.55
CA ASP A 36 -10.11 10.50 5.44
C ASP A 36 -9.26 9.69 4.46
N ARG A 37 -9.31 8.37 4.56
CA ARG A 37 -8.58 7.49 3.64
C ARG A 37 -9.10 7.67 2.22
N GLY A 38 -8.20 7.91 1.28
CA GLY A 38 -8.53 8.14 -0.13
C GLY A 38 -8.71 9.61 -0.49
N ASP A 39 -8.88 10.48 0.51
CA ASP A 39 -9.04 11.92 0.30
C ASP A 39 -7.71 12.62 0.01
N GLY A 40 -7.82 13.85 -0.51
CA GLY A 40 -6.65 14.70 -0.67
C GLY A 40 -6.96 16.17 -0.84
N ILE A 41 -6.03 17.00 -0.38
CA ILE A 41 -6.09 18.46 -0.43
C ILE A 41 -5.08 18.97 -1.45
N THR A 42 -5.52 19.91 -2.30
CA THR A 42 -4.64 20.57 -3.27
C THR A 42 -4.15 21.89 -2.70
N ALA A 43 -2.83 22.03 -2.54
CA ALA A 43 -2.21 23.28 -2.14
C ALA A 43 -2.10 24.22 -3.35
N ARG A 44 -2.49 25.49 -3.16
CA ARG A 44 -2.45 26.54 -4.18
C ARG A 44 -1.72 27.76 -3.65
N SER A 45 -1.04 28.47 -4.55
CA SER A 45 -0.40 29.74 -4.25
C SER A 45 -1.47 30.79 -3.91
N PRO A 46 -1.36 31.51 -2.79
CA PRO A 46 -2.25 32.62 -2.48
C PRO A 46 -2.04 33.84 -3.41
N ILE A 47 -0.86 33.96 -4.05
CA ILE A 47 -0.55 35.07 -4.96
C ILE A 47 -1.18 34.83 -6.34
N THR A 48 -0.94 33.64 -6.91
CA THR A 48 -1.26 33.36 -8.33
C THR A 48 -2.42 32.38 -8.51
N GLY A 49 -2.87 31.72 -7.44
CA GLY A 49 -3.80 30.59 -7.51
C GLY A 49 -3.19 29.32 -8.12
N ALA A 50 -1.92 29.38 -8.55
CA ALA A 50 -1.22 28.28 -9.19
C ALA A 50 -1.14 27.06 -8.27
N LYS A 51 -1.21 25.87 -8.84
CA LYS A 51 -1.15 24.62 -8.08
C LYS A 51 0.28 24.37 -7.61
N LEU A 52 0.48 24.20 -6.30
CA LEU A 52 1.79 23.87 -5.71
C LEU A 52 1.97 22.35 -5.58
N GLY A 53 0.89 21.64 -5.29
CA GLY A 53 0.92 20.20 -5.14
C GLY A 53 -0.39 19.65 -4.61
N LYS A 54 -0.43 18.33 -4.41
CA LYS A 54 -1.55 17.64 -3.77
C LYS A 54 -1.03 16.71 -2.69
N ALA A 55 -1.56 16.86 -1.48
CA ALA A 55 -1.43 15.87 -0.42
C ALA A 55 -2.61 14.90 -0.52
N THR A 56 -2.34 13.60 -0.57
CA THR A 56 -3.36 12.55 -0.62
C THR A 56 -3.08 11.54 0.48
N LEU A 57 -4.08 11.20 1.28
CA LEU A 57 -3.98 10.08 2.21
C LEU A 57 -4.35 8.81 1.44
N THR A 58 -3.38 7.90 1.27
CA THR A 58 -3.62 6.67 0.52
C THR A 58 -4.68 5.81 1.21
N ASP A 59 -5.53 5.17 0.40
CA ASP A 59 -6.45 4.13 0.84
C ASP A 59 -5.92 2.77 0.37
N PRO A 60 -4.92 2.20 1.09
CA PRO A 60 -4.37 0.91 0.70
C PRO A 60 -5.44 -0.17 0.85
N LYS A 61 -5.72 -0.86 -0.26
CA LYS A 61 -6.64 -2.00 -0.24
C LYS A 61 -6.13 -3.09 0.71
N PRO A 62 -7.03 -3.82 1.40
CA PRO A 62 -6.66 -4.96 2.22
C PRO A 62 -5.79 -5.94 1.43
N LYS A 63 -4.75 -6.48 2.07
CA LYS A 63 -3.95 -7.56 1.50
C LYS A 63 -4.18 -8.80 2.36
N ALA A 64 -4.68 -9.85 1.73
CA ALA A 64 -4.75 -11.18 2.32
C ALA A 64 -3.47 -11.94 1.99
N ALA A 65 -2.89 -12.58 2.99
CA ALA A 65 -1.76 -13.50 2.85
C ALA A 65 -2.11 -14.83 3.51
N VAL A 66 -1.63 -15.93 2.92
CA VAL A 66 -1.76 -17.26 3.51
C VAL A 66 -0.67 -17.42 4.56
N SER A 67 -1.06 -17.44 5.84
CA SER A 67 -0.11 -17.59 6.95
C SER A 67 0.04 -19.03 7.41
N ARG A 68 -1.01 -19.85 7.29
CA ARG A 68 -1.01 -21.29 7.61
C ARG A 68 -1.65 -22.08 6.47
N GLY A 69 -0.80 -22.50 5.53
CA GLY A 69 -1.26 -23.20 4.32
C GLY A 69 -2.01 -24.50 4.61
N GLU A 70 -1.56 -25.27 5.60
CA GLU A 70 -2.17 -26.58 5.94
C GLU A 70 -3.58 -26.43 6.52
N ASP A 71 -3.79 -25.47 7.41
CA ASP A 71 -5.12 -25.16 7.99
C ASP A 71 -6.10 -24.70 6.88
N LEU A 72 -5.62 -23.83 5.98
CA LEU A 72 -6.41 -23.36 4.85
C LEU A 72 -6.74 -24.51 3.88
N ASP A 73 -5.79 -25.40 3.61
CA ASP A 73 -6.00 -26.54 2.73
C ASP A 73 -7.03 -27.51 3.31
N ALA A 74 -6.93 -27.84 4.60
CA ALA A 74 -7.90 -28.70 5.30
C ALA A 74 -9.32 -28.11 5.23
N TRP A 75 -9.45 -26.81 5.45
CA TRP A 75 -10.74 -26.12 5.37
C TRP A 75 -11.32 -26.12 3.94
N ILE A 76 -10.51 -25.84 2.91
CA ILE A 76 -10.93 -25.88 1.50
C ILE A 76 -11.33 -27.31 1.10
N LEU A 77 -10.61 -28.33 1.58
CA LEU A 77 -10.91 -29.74 1.32
C LEU A 77 -12.27 -30.19 1.87
N GLU A 78 -12.67 -29.61 3.01
CA GLU A 78 -13.93 -29.88 3.68
C GLU A 78 -15.11 -29.10 3.06
N HIS A 79 -14.93 -27.80 2.83
CA HIS A 79 -16.02 -26.89 2.46
C HIS A 79 -16.19 -26.70 0.95
N TYR A 80 -15.10 -26.85 0.19
CA TYR A 80 -15.05 -26.67 -1.26
C TYR A 80 -14.34 -27.86 -1.92
N PRO A 81 -14.85 -29.10 -1.75
CA PRO A 81 -14.22 -30.28 -2.32
C PRO A 81 -14.13 -30.21 -3.85
N GLU A 82 -14.99 -29.42 -4.51
CA GLU A 82 -14.96 -29.17 -5.95
C GLU A 82 -13.82 -28.25 -6.39
N TYR A 83 -13.16 -27.57 -5.46
CA TYR A 83 -12.01 -26.71 -5.75
C TYR A 83 -10.70 -27.46 -5.75
N VAL A 84 -10.69 -28.72 -5.33
CA VAL A 84 -9.50 -29.56 -5.18
C VAL A 84 -9.17 -30.20 -6.53
N GLU A 85 -7.91 -30.15 -6.95
CA GLU A 85 -7.41 -30.75 -8.19
C GLU A 85 -6.39 -31.82 -7.83
N GLN A 86 -6.65 -33.07 -8.21
CA GLN A 86 -5.72 -34.16 -7.96
C GLN A 86 -4.64 -34.20 -9.06
N ARG A 87 -3.35 -34.17 -8.70
CA ARG A 87 -2.25 -34.20 -9.67
C ARG A 87 -1.18 -35.24 -9.35
N GLU A 88 -1.01 -36.19 -10.27
CA GLU A 88 0.20 -36.99 -10.48
C GLU A 88 0.58 -36.85 -11.96
N ARG A 89 1.86 -36.61 -12.27
CA ARG A 89 2.28 -36.38 -13.65
C ARG A 89 2.92 -37.60 -14.26
N ILE A 90 2.18 -38.17 -15.19
CA ILE A 90 2.64 -39.20 -16.10
C ILE A 90 3.14 -38.52 -17.38
N VAL A 91 4.00 -39.20 -18.15
CA VAL A 91 4.60 -38.65 -19.38
C VAL A 91 3.49 -38.19 -20.35
N PRO A 92 3.60 -37.00 -20.99
CA PRO A 92 2.59 -36.51 -21.93
C PRO A 92 2.21 -37.57 -22.97
N GLY A 93 0.98 -38.07 -22.90
CA GLY A 93 0.42 -39.11 -23.77
C GLY A 93 0.38 -40.53 -23.19
N ALA A 94 0.90 -40.76 -21.98
CA ALA A 94 0.93 -42.08 -21.33
C ALA A 94 0.13 -42.14 -20.01
N GLU A 95 -0.59 -41.07 -19.67
CA GLU A 95 -1.31 -40.89 -18.41
C GLU A 95 -2.31 -42.00 -18.13
N ARG A 96 -3.00 -42.48 -19.17
CA ARG A 96 -4.02 -43.51 -19.02
C ARG A 96 -3.40 -44.88 -18.73
N ASP A 97 -2.27 -45.19 -19.36
CA ASP A 97 -1.61 -46.48 -19.26
C ASP A 97 -0.88 -46.63 -17.91
N ALA A 98 -0.15 -45.62 -17.46
CA ALA A 98 0.56 -45.71 -16.18
C ALA A 98 -0.41 -45.79 -14.99
N MET A 99 -1.58 -45.13 -15.08
CA MET A 99 -2.55 -45.16 -14.00
C MET A 99 -3.31 -46.48 -13.91
N GLN A 100 -3.61 -47.09 -15.06
CA GLN A 100 -4.17 -48.43 -15.10
C GLN A 100 -3.19 -49.46 -14.50
N VAL A 101 -1.92 -49.43 -14.92
CA VAL A 101 -0.88 -50.34 -14.43
C VAL A 101 -0.69 -50.22 -12.92
N LEU A 102 -0.58 -48.99 -12.39
CA LEU A 102 -0.37 -48.77 -10.96
C LEU A 102 -1.59 -49.20 -10.13
N THR A 103 -2.81 -48.95 -10.61
CA THR A 103 -4.05 -49.38 -9.93
C THR A 103 -4.19 -50.90 -9.92
N GLU A 104 -3.81 -51.57 -11.00
CA GLU A 104 -4.03 -53.01 -11.20
C GLU A 104 -2.94 -53.88 -10.55
N HIS A 105 -1.69 -53.41 -10.54
CA HIS A 105 -0.53 -54.22 -10.11
C HIS A 105 0.12 -53.79 -8.80
N ALA A 106 0.01 -52.51 -8.43
CA ALA A 106 0.65 -52.00 -7.22
C ALA A 106 -0.22 -50.94 -6.52
N PRO A 107 -1.45 -51.28 -6.09
CA PRO A 107 -2.39 -50.32 -5.51
C PRO A 107 -1.88 -49.70 -4.19
N HIS A 108 -0.93 -50.35 -3.52
CA HIS A 108 -0.26 -49.83 -2.33
C HIS A 108 0.77 -48.71 -2.63
N LEU A 109 1.13 -48.49 -3.89
CA LEU A 109 2.01 -47.41 -4.34
C LEU A 109 1.24 -46.16 -4.80
N VAL A 110 -0.10 -46.22 -4.85
CA VAL A 110 -0.94 -45.10 -5.26
C VAL A 110 -1.61 -44.52 -4.03
N GLU A 111 -1.27 -43.27 -3.71
CA GLU A 111 -1.92 -42.54 -2.62
C GLU A 111 -2.93 -41.57 -3.20
N THR A 112 -4.22 -41.84 -2.96
CA THR A 112 -5.27 -40.89 -3.31
C THR A 112 -5.28 -39.79 -2.25
N TYR A 113 -4.57 -38.69 -2.50
CA TYR A 113 -4.68 -37.49 -1.69
C TYR A 113 -5.38 -36.38 -2.47
N ARG A 114 -6.08 -35.52 -1.75
CA ARG A 114 -6.79 -34.37 -2.30
C ARG A 114 -5.89 -33.14 -2.16
N GLN A 115 -5.55 -32.50 -3.28
CA GLN A 115 -4.73 -31.28 -3.28
C GLN A 115 -5.56 -30.06 -3.66
N VAL A 116 -5.45 -29.00 -2.87
CA VAL A 116 -6.03 -27.72 -3.25
C VAL A 116 -5.14 -27.04 -4.29
N PRO A 117 -5.65 -26.72 -5.49
CA PRO A 117 -4.92 -26.03 -6.53
C PRO A 117 -4.76 -24.55 -6.19
N GLN A 118 -3.71 -23.94 -6.71
CA GLN A 118 -3.38 -22.54 -6.43
C GLN A 118 -4.51 -21.57 -6.79
N TRP A 119 -5.23 -21.82 -7.88
CA TRP A 119 -6.33 -20.95 -8.30
C TRP A 119 -7.47 -20.88 -7.27
N ALA A 120 -7.69 -21.96 -6.49
CA ALA A 120 -8.70 -21.99 -5.45
C ALA A 120 -8.27 -21.12 -4.26
N ARG A 121 -7.00 -21.24 -3.83
CA ARG A 121 -6.41 -20.37 -2.80
C ARG A 121 -6.48 -18.90 -3.22
N ASP A 122 -6.16 -18.60 -4.48
CA ASP A 122 -6.23 -17.25 -5.03
C ASP A 122 -7.65 -16.68 -5.01
N LYS A 123 -8.69 -17.51 -5.24
CA LYS A 123 -10.10 -17.09 -5.09
C LYS A 123 -10.44 -16.71 -3.66
N VAL A 124 -10.01 -17.49 -2.66
CA VAL A 124 -10.23 -17.17 -1.23
C VAL A 124 -9.53 -15.87 -0.87
N VAL A 125 -8.24 -15.72 -1.24
CA VAL A 125 -7.46 -14.49 -1.03
C VAL A 125 -8.14 -13.28 -1.64
N LYS A 126 -8.61 -13.38 -2.89
CA LYS A 126 -9.28 -12.27 -3.60
C LYS A 126 -10.61 -11.91 -2.93
N SER A 127 -11.38 -12.89 -2.48
CA SER A 127 -12.65 -12.67 -1.78
C SER A 127 -12.42 -11.99 -0.43
N SER A 128 -11.41 -12.45 0.32
CA SER A 128 -10.98 -11.85 1.58
C SER A 128 -10.48 -10.39 1.41
N GLN A 129 -9.72 -10.11 0.34
CA GLN A 129 -9.28 -8.74 0.02
C GLN A 129 -10.46 -7.80 -0.29
N ALA A 130 -11.48 -8.30 -1.00
CA ALA A 130 -12.67 -7.52 -1.34
C ALA A 130 -13.56 -7.25 -0.12
N ALA A 131 -13.66 -8.24 0.79
CA ALA A 131 -14.45 -8.12 2.01
C ALA A 131 -13.74 -7.35 3.14
N GLY A 132 -12.40 -7.23 3.10
CA GLY A 132 -11.60 -6.60 4.15
C GLY A 132 -11.46 -7.43 5.43
N GLN A 133 -11.88 -8.69 5.39
CA GLN A 133 -11.79 -9.68 6.47
C GLN A 133 -11.62 -11.08 5.88
N PRO A 134 -11.12 -12.08 6.62
CA PRO A 134 -11.03 -13.46 6.14
C PRO A 134 -12.41 -13.94 5.67
N CYS A 135 -12.53 -14.19 4.36
CA CYS A 135 -13.80 -14.46 3.71
C CYS A 135 -13.66 -15.50 2.59
N GLY A 136 -14.56 -16.48 2.61
CA GLY A 136 -14.70 -17.51 1.59
C GLY A 136 -15.34 -16.97 0.30
N PRO A 137 -15.23 -17.70 -0.82
CA PRO A 137 -15.83 -17.29 -2.09
C PRO A 137 -17.36 -17.34 -2.08
N GLY A 138 -17.99 -18.09 -1.15
CA GLY A 138 -19.42 -18.08 -0.88
C GLY A 138 -19.89 -16.94 0.04
N GLY A 139 -18.96 -16.16 0.61
CA GLY A 139 -19.24 -15.08 1.55
C GLY A 139 -19.17 -15.48 3.03
N GLU A 140 -18.70 -16.68 3.35
CA GLU A 140 -18.47 -17.14 4.71
C GLU A 140 -17.36 -16.33 5.36
N VAL A 141 -17.52 -15.97 6.64
CA VAL A 141 -16.52 -15.21 7.41
C VAL A 141 -15.66 -16.14 8.26
N ASP A 142 -14.53 -15.64 8.77
CA ASP A 142 -13.61 -16.34 9.67
C ASP A 142 -12.91 -17.57 9.05
N VAL A 143 -12.47 -17.44 7.80
CA VAL A 143 -11.72 -18.50 7.10
C VAL A 143 -10.35 -18.77 7.76
N PRO A 144 -10.08 -20.00 8.25
CA PRO A 144 -8.79 -20.36 8.85
C PRO A 144 -7.61 -20.20 7.88
N GLY A 145 -6.45 -19.82 8.41
CA GLY A 145 -5.19 -19.73 7.65
C GLY A 145 -5.06 -18.52 6.71
N VAL A 146 -6.05 -17.63 6.69
CA VAL A 146 -6.03 -16.37 5.95
C VAL A 146 -5.95 -15.21 6.93
N ASP A 147 -4.86 -14.47 6.89
CA ASP A 147 -4.74 -13.21 7.62
C ASP A 147 -4.97 -12.05 6.66
N VAL A 148 -5.93 -11.18 6.99
CA VAL A 148 -6.18 -9.94 6.27
C VAL A 148 -5.59 -8.79 7.07
N THR A 149 -4.52 -8.19 6.55
CA THR A 149 -3.98 -6.96 7.11
C THR A 149 -4.40 -5.79 6.22
N VAL A 150 -5.01 -4.78 6.82
CA VAL A 150 -5.19 -3.48 6.17
C VAL A 150 -3.93 -2.67 6.44
N PRO A 151 -3.09 -2.38 5.43
CA PRO A 151 -1.91 -1.57 5.65
C PRO A 151 -2.30 -0.19 6.18
N ASP A 152 -1.42 0.42 6.96
CA ASP A 152 -1.63 1.80 7.35
C ASP A 152 -1.69 2.70 6.12
N ALA A 153 -2.71 3.56 6.09
CA ALA A 153 -2.74 4.67 5.16
C ALA A 153 -1.44 5.46 5.27
N SER A 154 -0.90 5.90 4.15
CA SER A 154 0.30 6.74 4.08
C SER A 154 -0.02 8.05 3.38
N LEU A 155 0.40 9.18 3.96
CA LEU A 155 0.26 10.48 3.33
C LEU A 155 1.31 10.62 2.22
N GLN A 156 0.86 10.91 1.00
CA GLN A 156 1.71 11.18 -0.14
C GLN A 156 1.55 12.63 -0.58
N TYR A 157 2.65 13.34 -0.78
CA TYR A 157 2.65 14.67 -1.36
C TYR A 157 3.26 14.64 -2.76
N ARG A 158 2.48 15.01 -3.77
CA ARG A 158 2.95 15.14 -5.15
C ARG A 158 3.02 16.62 -5.52
N ARG A 159 4.25 17.08 -5.77
CA ARG A 159 4.52 18.44 -6.26
C ARG A 159 3.97 18.64 -7.67
N ALA A 160 3.50 19.85 -7.96
CA ALA A 160 3.21 20.27 -9.33
C ALA A 160 4.51 20.60 -10.07
N GLU A 161 4.49 20.53 -11.40
CA GLU A 161 5.65 20.76 -12.28
C GLU A 161 6.30 22.13 -12.02
N ASP A 162 5.50 23.19 -11.99
CA ASP A 162 5.98 24.57 -11.78
C ASP A 162 6.03 25.00 -10.30
N SER A 163 5.91 24.06 -9.37
CA SER A 163 5.78 24.39 -7.94
C SER A 163 7.02 25.08 -7.36
N THR A 164 8.22 24.82 -7.90
CA THR A 164 9.45 25.41 -7.37
C THR A 164 9.46 26.93 -7.52
N ALA A 165 9.17 27.45 -8.72
CA ALA A 165 9.17 28.89 -8.97
C ALA A 165 8.10 29.62 -8.14
N GLU A 166 6.94 28.99 -7.94
CA GLU A 166 5.90 29.53 -7.08
C GLU A 166 6.31 29.53 -5.60
N ILE A 167 6.91 28.44 -5.10
CA ILE A 167 7.40 28.37 -3.72
C ILE A 167 8.50 29.42 -3.48
N GLU A 168 9.44 29.58 -4.41
CA GLU A 168 10.46 30.63 -4.34
C GLU A 168 9.83 32.02 -4.26
N ARG A 169 8.78 32.28 -5.04
CA ARG A 169 8.05 33.55 -4.97
C ARG A 169 7.39 33.76 -3.61
N LEU A 170 6.76 32.74 -3.04
CA LEU A 170 6.15 32.81 -1.70
C LEU A 170 7.18 33.09 -0.61
N VAL A 171 8.36 32.48 -0.71
CA VAL A 171 9.48 32.72 0.22
C VAL A 171 10.01 34.15 0.06
N GLN A 172 10.20 34.62 -1.18
CA GLN A 172 10.67 35.99 -1.45
C GLN A 172 9.66 37.05 -0.98
N ALA A 173 8.36 36.76 -1.10
CA ALA A 173 7.29 37.61 -0.59
C ALA A 173 7.13 37.56 0.95
N GLY A 174 7.91 36.71 1.65
CA GLY A 174 7.78 36.54 3.11
C GLY A 174 6.47 35.91 3.55
N LEU A 175 5.77 35.22 2.64
CA LEU A 175 4.51 34.53 2.90
C LEU A 175 4.71 33.11 3.43
N VAL A 176 5.91 32.55 3.28
CA VAL A 176 6.27 31.23 3.81
C VAL A 176 7.57 31.32 4.59
N ASP A 177 7.56 30.85 5.83
CA ASP A 177 8.77 30.65 6.62
C ASP A 177 9.39 29.29 6.28
N LEU A 178 10.67 29.27 5.87
CA LEU A 178 11.36 28.03 5.46
C LEU A 178 11.69 27.08 6.62
N ALA A 179 11.78 27.58 7.85
CA ALA A 179 12.09 26.79 9.03
C ALA A 179 10.83 26.16 9.64
N THR A 180 9.70 26.87 9.63
CA THR A 180 8.44 26.40 10.25
C THR A 180 7.41 25.90 9.22
N GLY A 181 7.57 26.25 7.95
CA GLY A 181 6.59 25.94 6.90
C GLY A 181 5.26 26.69 7.07
N GLU A 182 5.17 27.64 8.00
CA GLU A 182 3.96 28.43 8.21
C GLU A 182 3.69 29.34 7.02
N VAL A 183 2.43 29.37 6.59
CA VAL A 183 1.95 30.23 5.51
C VAL A 183 1.20 31.39 6.12
N ARG A 184 1.60 32.63 5.81
CA ARG A 184 0.85 33.82 6.20
C ARG A 184 -0.34 33.99 5.25
N GLU A 185 -1.52 34.16 5.83
CA GLU A 185 -2.70 34.54 5.05
C GLU A 185 -2.55 35.99 4.57
N LEU A 186 -2.78 36.22 3.28
CA LEU A 186 -2.94 37.57 2.76
C LEU A 186 -4.33 38.06 3.14
N GLU A 187 -4.42 39.18 3.86
CA GLU A 187 -5.74 39.78 4.12
C GLU A 187 -6.34 40.28 2.80
N ALA A 188 -7.67 40.18 2.68
CA ALA A 188 -8.39 40.59 1.48
C ALA A 188 -8.16 42.09 1.19
N GLY A 189 -7.25 42.40 0.27
CA GLY A 189 -6.90 43.76 -0.12
C GLY A 189 -5.41 44.10 -0.03
N GLU A 190 -4.57 43.24 0.55
CA GLU A 190 -3.12 43.39 0.44
C GLU A 190 -2.66 43.03 -0.98
N ALA A 191 -2.07 44.01 -1.68
CA ALA A 191 -1.36 43.74 -2.91
C ALA A 191 -0.07 42.98 -2.57
N ALA A 192 0.07 41.78 -3.15
CA ALA A 192 1.26 40.94 -3.03
C ALA A 192 2.52 41.58 -3.64
#